data_AF-A0A7C6RTE0-F1
#
_entry.id   AF-A0A7C6RTE0-F1
#
_cell.length_a   1.000
_cell.length_b   1.000
_cell.length_c   1.000
_cell.angle_alpha   90.00
_cell.angle_beta   90.00
_cell.angle_gamma   90.00
#
_symmetry.space_group_name_H-M   'P 1'
#
loop_
_entity.id
_entity.type
_entity.pdbx_description
1 polymer ?
#
loop_
_entity_poly.entity_id
_entity_poly.type
_entity_poly.pdbx_seq_one_letter_code
_entity_poly.pdbx_strand_id
1 'polypeptide(L)'
;MRRLLAALLILLAAVWPLPAEAQAPAGFDLCAENEHLALYINPETTEIAVYDKAADTTWFSNPPGRNMRAGVGQDVVQIRYDSPTSPDKLMDSWTHSVQLGQASVVPLPDGVRVEYLMGAEYPEGMALMPQLVKAGIFEEQILAPLSSSDRSTLLRYYTPIFVREPYPFELGVTAAARDLERQLFGDLVIVPFTEEYQELVAEAQALEPGSRELRDLEQKIAKQRMDVLYLLLEKFTGYLLGSGEGARSIAYRKDITSTSDLGREDFAHLAEEPSYLLARLAPLLQDQVARILAKVDYGLEDLTRDHVQNRLDPPIPSVERFLVPVEYRLDGRELVVRIP
;
A
#
# COMPACT_ATOMS: atom_id res chain seq x y z
N MET A 1 -92.92 -15.13 -42.08
CA MET A 1 -92.02 -15.42 -43.21
C MET A 1 -90.67 -14.75 -42.95
N ARG A 2 -89.56 -15.51 -43.07
CA ARG A 2 -88.13 -15.09 -43.22
C ARG A 2 -87.51 -14.31 -42.04
N ARG A 3 -86.70 -14.90 -41.14
CA ARG A 3 -85.27 -15.34 -41.26
C ARG A 3 -84.34 -14.29 -41.88
N LEU A 4 -83.31 -13.89 -41.11
CA LEU A 4 -81.90 -13.60 -41.50
C LEU A 4 -81.16 -13.04 -40.25
N LEU A 5 -80.48 -13.88 -39.47
CA LEU A 5 -79.02 -14.14 -39.49
C LEU A 5 -78.16 -12.91 -39.15
N ALA A 6 -77.76 -12.81 -37.87
CA ALA A 6 -76.65 -11.99 -37.41
C ALA A 6 -75.33 -12.72 -37.73
N ALA A 7 -74.46 -12.10 -38.52
CA ALA A 7 -73.11 -12.57 -38.77
C ALA A 7 -72.18 -12.05 -37.65
N LEU A 8 -71.68 -12.97 -36.83
CA LEU A 8 -70.63 -12.71 -35.84
C LEU A 8 -69.27 -12.88 -36.54
N LEU A 9 -68.60 -11.76 -36.85
CA LEU A 9 -67.21 -11.75 -37.33
C LEU A 9 -66.28 -11.90 -36.11
N ILE A 10 -65.76 -13.10 -35.90
CA ILE A 10 -64.67 -13.35 -34.93
C ILE A 10 -63.37 -12.93 -35.62
N LEU A 11 -62.80 -11.80 -35.20
CA LEU A 11 -61.42 -11.42 -35.52
C LEU A 11 -60.49 -12.34 -34.73
N LEU A 12 -59.90 -13.34 -35.38
CA LEU A 12 -58.73 -14.04 -34.83
C LEU A 12 -57.54 -13.08 -34.89
N ALA A 13 -57.23 -12.43 -33.77
CA ALA A 13 -55.92 -11.84 -33.57
C ALA A 13 -54.91 -12.99 -33.48
N ALA A 14 -54.06 -13.12 -34.50
CA ALA A 14 -52.89 -13.98 -34.43
C ALA A 14 -51.98 -13.42 -33.33
N VAL A 15 -52.04 -14.02 -32.14
CA VAL A 15 -51.07 -13.80 -31.08
C VAL A 15 -49.80 -14.50 -31.55
N TRP A 16 -48.89 -13.76 -32.18
CA TRP A 16 -47.53 -14.24 -32.35
C TRP A 16 -46.93 -14.44 -30.95
N PRO A 17 -46.40 -15.62 -30.61
CA PRO A 17 -45.65 -15.76 -29.38
C PRO A 17 -44.45 -14.82 -29.48
N LEU A 18 -44.31 -13.90 -28.52
CA LEU A 18 -43.05 -13.20 -28.31
C LEU A 18 -41.98 -14.29 -28.11
N PRO A 19 -40.80 -14.18 -28.76
CA PRO A 19 -39.70 -15.09 -28.45
C PRO A 19 -39.45 -15.02 -26.95
N ALA A 20 -39.33 -16.19 -26.32
CA ALA A 20 -39.00 -16.28 -24.91
C ALA A 20 -37.70 -15.51 -24.68
N GLU A 21 -37.78 -14.44 -23.89
CA GLU A 21 -36.62 -13.67 -23.48
C GLU A 21 -35.74 -14.63 -22.66
N ALA A 22 -34.55 -14.94 -23.17
CA ALA A 22 -33.63 -15.83 -22.50
C ALA A 22 -33.33 -15.24 -21.11
N GLN A 23 -33.69 -15.96 -20.05
CA GLN A 23 -33.54 -15.43 -18.71
C GLN A 23 -32.05 -15.35 -18.37
N ALA A 24 -31.56 -14.11 -18.20
CA ALA A 24 -30.16 -13.85 -17.89
C ALA A 24 -29.71 -14.68 -16.67
N PRO A 25 -28.52 -15.29 -16.70
CA PRO A 25 -27.96 -15.95 -15.52
C PRO A 25 -27.89 -14.98 -14.34
N ALA A 26 -28.15 -15.47 -13.13
CA ALA A 26 -28.17 -14.62 -11.93
C ALA A 26 -26.81 -13.93 -11.72
N GLY A 27 -26.82 -12.60 -11.61
CA GLY A 27 -25.61 -11.79 -11.43
C GLY A 27 -24.82 -11.50 -12.71
N PHE A 28 -25.38 -11.83 -13.88
CA PHE A 28 -24.79 -11.52 -15.17
C PHE A 28 -25.62 -10.49 -15.94
N ASP A 29 -24.95 -9.53 -16.54
CA ASP A 29 -25.52 -8.49 -17.38
C ASP A 29 -25.33 -8.82 -18.87
N LEU A 30 -26.37 -8.59 -19.68
CA LEU A 30 -26.30 -8.78 -21.13
C LEU A 30 -25.35 -7.74 -21.74
N CYS A 31 -24.32 -8.22 -22.44
CA CYS A 31 -23.32 -7.37 -23.10
C CYS A 31 -23.61 -7.18 -24.59
N ALA A 32 -23.91 -8.28 -25.28
CA ALA A 32 -24.12 -8.30 -26.72
C ALA A 32 -25.02 -9.47 -27.11
N GLU A 33 -25.76 -9.31 -28.20
CA GLU A 33 -26.67 -10.33 -28.71
C GLU A 33 -26.72 -10.28 -30.24
N ASN A 34 -26.75 -11.44 -30.88
CA ASN A 34 -26.98 -11.57 -32.33
C ASN A 34 -28.06 -12.65 -32.60
N GLU A 35 -28.26 -13.05 -33.87
CA GLU A 35 -29.28 -14.04 -34.25
C GLU A 35 -29.05 -15.44 -33.63
N HIS A 36 -27.83 -15.76 -33.18
CA HIS A 36 -27.44 -17.08 -32.71
C HIS A 36 -27.12 -17.13 -31.22
N LEU A 37 -26.49 -16.09 -30.68
CA LEU A 37 -25.88 -16.07 -29.36
C LEU A 37 -26.29 -14.83 -28.54
N ALA A 38 -26.30 -14.97 -27.23
CA ALA A 38 -26.32 -13.86 -26.27
C ALA A 38 -25.14 -13.99 -25.30
N LEU A 39 -24.31 -12.94 -25.21
CA LEU A 39 -23.14 -12.84 -24.34
C LEU A 39 -23.49 -12.03 -23.09
N TYR A 40 -23.16 -12.59 -21.94
CA TYR A 40 -23.34 -11.96 -20.64
C TYR A 40 -22.01 -11.88 -19.88
N ILE A 41 -21.88 -10.90 -18.98
CA ILE A 41 -20.73 -10.76 -18.07
C ILE A 41 -21.20 -10.52 -16.64
N ASN A 42 -20.50 -11.08 -15.66
CA ASN A 42 -20.65 -10.69 -14.27
C ASN A 42 -19.71 -9.50 -14.00
N PRO A 43 -20.21 -8.30 -13.66
CA PRO A 43 -19.36 -7.13 -13.46
C PRO A 43 -18.49 -7.21 -12.20
N GLU A 44 -18.87 -8.03 -11.21
CA GLU A 44 -18.11 -8.22 -9.96
C GLU A 44 -16.98 -9.23 -10.12
N THR A 45 -17.19 -10.28 -10.94
CA THR A 45 -16.20 -11.36 -11.10
C THR A 45 -15.52 -11.41 -12.45
N THR A 46 -16.00 -10.64 -13.42
CA THR A 46 -15.58 -10.63 -14.82
C THR A 46 -15.80 -11.96 -15.55
N GLU A 47 -16.50 -12.91 -14.95
CA GLU A 47 -16.91 -14.16 -15.59
C GLU A 47 -17.86 -13.87 -16.75
N ILE A 48 -17.77 -14.66 -17.81
CA ILE A 48 -18.68 -14.56 -18.94
C ILE A 48 -19.59 -15.78 -19.05
N ALA A 49 -20.76 -15.57 -19.63
CA ALA A 49 -21.67 -16.64 -20.02
C ALA A 49 -22.17 -16.41 -21.45
N VAL A 50 -22.27 -17.48 -22.24
CA VAL A 50 -22.80 -17.44 -23.60
C VAL A 50 -23.99 -18.37 -23.70
N TYR A 51 -25.15 -17.80 -24.03
CA TYR A 51 -26.36 -18.56 -24.32
C TYR A 51 -26.45 -18.86 -25.82
N ASP A 52 -26.49 -20.15 -26.17
CA ASP A 52 -26.75 -20.62 -27.53
C ASP A 52 -28.26 -20.81 -27.71
N LYS A 53 -28.86 -19.96 -28.55
CA LYS A 53 -30.30 -19.94 -28.82
C LYS A 53 -30.79 -21.19 -29.55
N ALA A 54 -29.93 -21.84 -30.36
CA ALA A 54 -30.31 -23.03 -31.11
C ALA A 54 -30.25 -24.30 -30.24
N ALA A 55 -29.28 -24.35 -29.32
CA ALA A 55 -29.12 -25.47 -28.40
C ALA A 55 -29.91 -25.31 -27.09
N ASP A 56 -30.47 -24.12 -26.84
CA ASP A 56 -31.14 -23.74 -25.59
C ASP A 56 -30.26 -24.06 -24.36
N THR A 57 -28.98 -23.70 -24.45
CA THR A 57 -27.95 -24.05 -23.45
C THR A 57 -27.02 -22.87 -23.18
N THR A 58 -26.66 -22.68 -21.92
CA THR A 58 -25.70 -21.65 -21.50
C THR A 58 -24.34 -22.25 -21.15
N TRP A 59 -23.29 -21.69 -21.72
CA TRP A 59 -21.89 -22.01 -21.45
C TRP A 59 -21.29 -20.94 -20.53
N PHE A 60 -20.55 -21.34 -19.51
CA PHE A 60 -19.91 -20.42 -18.56
C PHE A 60 -18.40 -20.50 -18.69
N SER A 61 -17.69 -19.37 -18.50
CA SER A 61 -16.22 -19.38 -18.43
C SER A 61 -15.71 -20.21 -17.24
N ASN A 62 -16.43 -20.17 -16.12
CA ASN A 62 -16.06 -20.83 -14.88
C ASN A 62 -17.20 -21.75 -14.41
N PRO A 63 -16.93 -22.90 -13.77
CA PRO A 63 -17.98 -23.81 -13.33
C PRO A 63 -18.98 -23.15 -12.36
N PRO A 64 -20.30 -23.29 -12.59
CA PRO A 64 -21.31 -22.78 -11.67
C PRO A 64 -21.36 -23.60 -10.38
N GLY A 65 -21.77 -22.98 -9.26
CA GLY A 65 -21.95 -23.66 -7.97
C GLY A 65 -20.66 -24.06 -7.24
N ARG A 66 -19.51 -23.53 -7.67
CA ARG A 66 -18.21 -23.76 -7.02
C ARG A 66 -18.08 -23.04 -5.67
N ASN A 67 -17.23 -23.56 -4.79
CA ASN A 67 -16.98 -22.93 -3.49
C ASN A 67 -16.05 -21.71 -3.65
N MET A 68 -16.66 -20.52 -3.72
CA MET A 68 -15.92 -19.25 -3.83
C MET A 68 -15.02 -18.94 -2.63
N ARG A 69 -15.20 -19.60 -1.48
CA ARG A 69 -14.32 -19.43 -0.30
C ARG A 69 -13.03 -20.23 -0.40
N ALA A 70 -12.98 -21.23 -1.28
CA ALA A 70 -11.79 -22.07 -1.46
C ALA A 70 -10.77 -21.47 -2.43
N GLY A 71 -11.08 -20.35 -3.10
CA GLY A 71 -10.18 -19.67 -4.05
C GLY A 71 -9.89 -20.43 -5.35
N VAL A 72 -10.50 -21.62 -5.56
CA VAL A 72 -10.23 -22.46 -6.73
C VAL A 72 -11.13 -22.08 -7.91
N GLY A 73 -10.52 -21.78 -9.06
CA GLY A 73 -11.21 -21.56 -10.33
C GLY A 73 -12.03 -20.28 -10.39
N GLN A 74 -11.57 -19.20 -9.74
CA GLN A 74 -12.18 -17.87 -9.81
C GLN A 74 -11.56 -17.00 -10.91
N ASP A 75 -10.38 -17.37 -11.37
CA ASP A 75 -9.67 -16.73 -12.44
C ASP A 75 -10.27 -17.05 -13.80
N VAL A 76 -10.26 -16.05 -14.68
CA VAL A 76 -10.67 -16.14 -16.09
C VAL A 76 -9.44 -16.14 -16.99
N VAL A 77 -8.40 -15.39 -16.59
CA VAL A 77 -7.12 -15.29 -17.30
C VAL A 77 -5.97 -15.51 -16.33
N GLN A 78 -4.96 -16.24 -16.79
CA GLN A 78 -3.69 -16.42 -16.09
C GLN A 78 -2.54 -16.02 -17.00
N ILE A 79 -1.53 -15.38 -16.43
CA ILE A 79 -0.24 -15.11 -17.07
C ILE A 79 0.86 -15.81 -16.30
N ARG A 80 1.82 -16.36 -17.04
CA ARG A 80 3.02 -16.97 -16.47
C ARG A 80 4.25 -16.30 -17.07
N TYR A 81 5.16 -15.83 -16.23
CA TYR A 81 6.29 -15.01 -16.64
C TYR A 81 7.53 -15.26 -15.78
N ASP A 82 8.69 -14.90 -16.32
CA ASP A 82 9.96 -14.91 -15.59
C ASP A 82 10.30 -13.49 -15.14
N SER A 83 10.76 -13.35 -13.90
CA SER A 83 11.36 -12.12 -13.38
C SER A 83 12.89 -12.27 -13.26
N PRO A 84 13.67 -11.19 -13.23
CA PRO A 84 15.12 -11.27 -13.05
C PRO A 84 15.55 -11.99 -11.76
N THR A 85 14.69 -12.00 -10.74
CA THR A 85 14.97 -12.59 -9.43
C THR A 85 14.34 -13.97 -9.23
N SER A 86 13.28 -14.30 -9.97
CA SER A 86 12.52 -15.53 -9.81
C SER A 86 11.87 -15.98 -11.13
N PRO A 87 12.18 -17.20 -11.62
CA PRO A 87 11.49 -17.76 -12.77
C PRO A 87 10.09 -18.27 -12.40
N ASP A 88 9.26 -18.52 -13.42
CA ASP A 88 7.98 -19.23 -13.37
C ASP A 88 6.94 -18.65 -12.39
N LYS A 89 6.79 -17.32 -12.38
CA LYS A 89 5.76 -16.64 -11.60
C LYS A 89 4.41 -16.74 -12.30
N LEU A 90 3.34 -16.93 -11.52
CA LEU A 90 1.96 -16.99 -12.00
C LEU A 90 1.17 -15.81 -11.43
N MET A 91 0.44 -15.09 -12.28
CA MET A 91 -0.61 -14.15 -11.88
C MET A 91 -1.93 -14.55 -12.53
N ASP A 92 -3.02 -14.26 -11.83
CA ASP A 92 -4.37 -14.60 -12.25
C ASP A 92 -5.30 -13.38 -12.15
N SER A 93 -6.34 -13.35 -12.98
CA SER A 93 -7.24 -12.19 -13.09
C SER A 93 -8.02 -11.91 -11.82
N TRP A 94 -8.26 -12.92 -10.97
CA TRP A 94 -9.06 -12.74 -9.77
C TRP A 94 -8.23 -12.17 -8.61
N THR A 95 -7.22 -12.90 -8.15
CA THR A 95 -6.37 -12.55 -7.01
C THR A 95 -5.56 -11.29 -7.29
N HIS A 96 -5.06 -11.15 -8.52
CA HIS A 96 -4.07 -10.13 -8.86
C HIS A 96 -4.67 -8.93 -9.62
N SER A 97 -5.98 -8.88 -9.82
CA SER A 97 -6.63 -7.73 -10.47
C SER A 97 -8.03 -7.45 -9.91
N VAL A 98 -9.00 -8.37 -10.04
CA VAL A 98 -10.39 -8.13 -9.60
C VAL A 98 -10.50 -7.88 -8.09
N GLN A 99 -9.87 -8.71 -7.25
CA GLN A 99 -9.87 -8.51 -5.79
C GLN A 99 -9.19 -7.22 -5.35
N LEU A 100 -8.29 -6.68 -6.18
CA LEU A 100 -7.61 -5.41 -5.96
C LEU A 100 -8.41 -4.21 -6.49
N GLY A 101 -9.58 -4.43 -7.10
CA GLY A 101 -10.36 -3.38 -7.76
C GLY A 101 -9.68 -2.82 -9.02
N GLN A 102 -8.76 -3.59 -9.62
CA GLN A 102 -7.93 -3.17 -10.75
C GLN A 102 -8.41 -3.76 -12.09
N ALA A 103 -9.68 -4.15 -12.19
CA ALA A 103 -10.31 -4.65 -13.40
C ALA A 103 -11.38 -3.67 -13.90
N SER A 104 -11.45 -3.46 -15.21
CA SER A 104 -12.44 -2.58 -15.84
C SER A 104 -13.18 -3.28 -16.96
N VAL A 105 -14.51 -3.20 -16.97
CA VAL A 105 -15.38 -3.75 -18.01
C VAL A 105 -15.78 -2.64 -18.97
N VAL A 106 -15.38 -2.77 -20.23
CA VAL A 106 -15.60 -1.80 -21.30
C VAL A 106 -16.55 -2.41 -22.35
N PRO A 107 -17.74 -1.84 -22.58
CA PRO A 107 -18.68 -2.36 -23.57
C PRO A 107 -18.13 -2.19 -25.00
N LEU A 108 -18.39 -3.17 -25.87
CA LEU A 108 -18.10 -3.12 -27.30
C LEU A 108 -19.41 -3.30 -28.10
N PRO A 109 -19.49 -2.82 -29.37
CA PRO A 109 -20.72 -2.96 -30.16
C PRO A 109 -21.20 -4.41 -30.34
N ASP A 110 -20.27 -5.34 -30.45
CA ASP A 110 -20.46 -6.77 -30.70
C ASP A 110 -19.98 -7.64 -29.53
N GLY A 111 -19.74 -7.07 -28.35
CA GLY A 111 -19.14 -7.80 -27.26
C GLY A 111 -18.78 -6.98 -26.02
N VAL A 112 -17.75 -7.44 -25.30
CA VAL A 112 -17.23 -6.77 -24.12
C VAL A 112 -15.71 -6.94 -24.04
N ARG A 113 -15.02 -5.91 -23.57
CA ARG A 113 -13.60 -5.93 -23.26
C ARG A 113 -13.42 -5.85 -21.75
N VAL A 114 -12.59 -6.72 -21.19
CA VAL A 114 -12.16 -6.61 -19.80
C VAL A 114 -10.69 -6.23 -19.77
N GLU A 115 -10.36 -5.15 -19.08
CA GLU A 115 -9.00 -4.70 -18.88
C GLU A 115 -8.55 -5.12 -17.48
N TYR A 116 -7.62 -6.07 -17.41
CA TYR A 116 -7.02 -6.51 -16.15
C TYR A 116 -5.68 -5.80 -15.96
N LEU A 117 -5.60 -4.88 -15.00
CA LEU A 117 -4.30 -4.45 -14.48
C LEU A 117 -3.88 -5.45 -13.38
N MET A 118 -2.99 -6.37 -13.76
CA MET A 118 -2.49 -7.44 -12.91
C MET A 118 -1.28 -6.98 -12.09
N GLY A 119 -1.25 -7.40 -10.82
CA GLY A 119 -0.19 -7.10 -9.86
C GLY A 119 -0.55 -5.93 -8.95
N ALA A 120 -0.29 -6.08 -7.64
CA ALA A 120 -0.50 -5.04 -6.66
C ALA A 120 0.36 -3.81 -6.98
N GLU A 121 -0.21 -2.61 -6.80
CA GLU A 121 0.49 -1.36 -7.05
C GLU A 121 1.78 -1.20 -6.24
N TYR A 122 1.81 -1.76 -5.03
CA TYR A 122 2.98 -1.83 -4.17
C TYR A 122 3.26 -3.27 -3.75
N PRO A 123 4.52 -3.61 -3.40
CA PRO A 123 4.87 -4.94 -2.93
C PRO A 123 3.98 -5.43 -1.78
N GLU A 124 3.52 -6.69 -1.88
CA GLU A 124 2.78 -7.33 -0.80
C GLU A 124 3.63 -7.37 0.49
N GLY A 125 2.99 -7.04 1.62
CA GLY A 125 3.68 -6.97 2.91
C GLY A 125 4.53 -5.71 3.10
N MET A 126 4.42 -4.70 2.23
CA MET A 126 4.99 -3.38 2.49
C MET A 126 4.47 -2.84 3.84
N ALA A 127 5.41 -2.58 4.75
CA ALA A 127 5.06 -2.00 6.04
C ALA A 127 4.64 -0.54 5.86
N LEU A 128 3.36 -0.24 6.10
CA LEU A 128 2.83 1.12 6.18
C LEU A 128 3.24 1.76 7.51
N MET A 129 4.53 2.09 7.62
CA MET A 129 5.12 2.56 8.87
C MET A 129 6.19 3.63 8.61
N PRO A 130 5.95 4.89 9.02
CA PRO A 130 6.89 5.97 8.77
C PRO A 130 8.18 5.75 9.56
N GLN A 131 9.33 5.90 8.88
CA GLN A 131 10.62 5.86 9.58
C GLN A 131 10.87 7.16 10.37
N LEU A 132 10.39 8.28 9.81
CA LEU A 132 10.30 9.59 10.44
C LEU A 132 8.94 10.20 10.13
N VAL A 133 8.37 10.91 11.10
CA VAL A 133 7.10 11.64 10.97
C VAL A 133 7.17 12.93 11.78
N LYS A 134 6.66 14.04 11.24
CA LYS A 134 6.68 15.35 11.93
C LYS A 134 5.83 15.33 13.18
N ALA A 135 6.28 16.02 14.24
CA ALA A 135 5.63 16.00 15.54
C ALA A 135 4.17 16.42 15.48
N GLY A 136 3.84 17.51 14.78
CA GLY A 136 2.46 17.97 14.60
C GLY A 136 1.58 16.90 13.93
N ILE A 137 2.06 16.25 12.87
CA ILE A 137 1.33 15.16 12.21
C ILE A 137 1.16 13.97 13.16
N PHE A 138 2.24 13.54 13.81
CA PHE A 138 2.22 12.37 14.69
C PHE A 138 1.29 12.59 15.87
N GLU A 139 1.35 13.75 16.51
CA GLU A 139 0.54 14.07 17.68
C GLU A 139 -0.92 14.28 17.32
N GLU A 140 -1.22 15.04 16.27
CA GLU A 140 -2.59 15.43 15.91
C GLU A 140 -3.35 14.36 15.11
N GLN A 141 -2.69 13.70 14.16
CA GLN A 141 -3.35 12.79 13.22
C GLN A 141 -3.20 11.33 13.65
N ILE A 142 -2.10 10.97 14.30
CA ILE A 142 -1.83 9.57 14.70
C ILE A 142 -2.17 9.36 16.18
N LEU A 143 -1.62 10.13 17.11
CA LEU A 143 -1.78 9.89 18.55
C LEU A 143 -3.13 10.36 19.10
N ALA A 144 -3.59 11.55 18.74
CA ALA A 144 -4.84 12.12 19.25
C ALA A 144 -6.08 11.19 19.13
N PRO A 145 -6.35 10.55 17.97
CA PRO A 145 -7.50 9.66 17.83
C PRO A 145 -7.33 8.30 18.53
N LEU A 146 -6.12 7.94 18.97
CA LEU A 146 -5.85 6.63 19.57
C LEU A 146 -6.19 6.54 21.07
N SER A 147 -6.43 5.30 21.51
CA SER A 147 -6.55 4.99 22.94
C SER A 147 -5.22 5.24 23.68
N SER A 148 -5.27 5.50 24.99
CA SER A 148 -4.05 5.71 25.78
C SER A 148 -3.08 4.52 25.72
N SER A 149 -3.58 3.29 25.61
CA SER A 149 -2.75 2.08 25.46
C SER A 149 -2.02 2.03 24.12
N ASP A 150 -2.74 2.34 23.03
CA ASP A 150 -2.17 2.39 21.69
C ASP A 150 -1.15 3.53 21.57
N ARG A 151 -1.47 4.72 22.10
CA ARG A 151 -0.54 5.86 22.18
C ARG A 151 0.75 5.49 22.91
N SER A 152 0.64 4.89 24.10
CA SER A 152 1.81 4.46 24.88
C SER A 152 2.65 3.41 24.13
N THR A 153 1.99 2.53 23.36
CA THR A 153 2.68 1.56 22.52
C THR A 153 3.47 2.23 21.40
N LEU A 154 2.89 3.21 20.70
CA LEU A 154 3.61 3.96 19.67
C LEU A 154 4.76 4.78 20.24
N LEU A 155 4.54 5.52 21.33
CA LEU A 155 5.56 6.34 21.99
C LEU A 155 6.74 5.54 22.54
N ARG A 156 6.57 4.24 22.79
CA ARG A 156 7.68 3.33 23.16
C ARG A 156 8.64 3.06 21.99
N TYR A 157 8.15 3.20 20.75
CA TYR A 157 8.88 2.87 19.53
C TYR A 157 9.20 4.08 18.67
N TYR A 158 8.55 5.22 18.91
CA TYR A 158 8.81 6.48 18.24
C TYR A 158 9.40 7.47 19.22
N THR A 159 10.69 7.78 19.04
CA THR A 159 11.40 8.76 19.87
C THR A 159 11.36 10.12 19.18
N PRO A 160 10.78 11.17 19.78
CA PRO A 160 10.88 12.51 19.22
C PRO A 160 12.35 12.96 19.24
N ILE A 161 12.82 13.51 18.14
CA ILE A 161 14.18 14.04 17.96
C ILE A 161 14.12 15.47 17.46
N PHE A 162 15.11 16.28 17.83
CA PHE A 162 15.20 17.67 17.41
C PHE A 162 16.66 18.08 17.21
N VAL A 163 16.91 19.00 16.28
CA VAL A 163 18.24 19.59 16.06
C VAL A 163 18.28 21.00 16.61
N ARG A 164 19.21 21.27 17.54
CA ARG A 164 19.34 22.57 18.22
C ARG A 164 20.78 22.91 18.60
N GLU A 165 20.99 24.10 19.14
CA GLU A 165 22.28 24.48 19.74
C GLU A 165 22.60 23.58 20.94
N PRO A 166 23.87 23.12 21.08
CA PRO A 166 24.29 22.29 22.20
C PRO A 166 24.57 23.10 23.47
N TYR A 167 24.36 22.47 24.61
CA TYR A 167 24.97 22.88 25.87
C TYR A 167 26.42 22.38 25.97
N PRO A 168 27.31 23.04 26.72
CA PRO A 168 28.72 22.63 26.83
C PRO A 168 28.92 21.17 27.25
N PHE A 169 28.11 20.67 28.19
CA PHE A 169 28.16 19.29 28.69
C PHE A 169 27.64 18.26 27.66
N GLU A 170 26.88 18.69 26.65
CA GLU A 170 26.41 17.77 25.61
C GLU A 170 27.55 17.40 24.66
N LEU A 171 28.57 18.25 24.50
CA LEU A 171 29.68 18.04 23.56
C LEU A 171 30.60 16.85 23.90
N GLY A 172 30.37 16.18 25.03
CA GLY A 172 31.12 15.01 25.51
C GLY A 172 30.91 13.70 24.73
N VAL A 173 30.48 13.77 23.46
CA VAL A 173 30.33 12.59 22.58
C VAL A 173 31.69 12.12 22.02
N THR A 174 31.71 10.93 21.41
CA THR A 174 32.93 10.42 20.75
C THR A 174 33.38 11.33 19.60
N ALA A 175 34.68 11.28 19.25
CA ALA A 175 35.21 12.09 18.16
C ALA A 175 34.50 11.81 16.82
N ALA A 176 34.23 10.53 16.51
CA ALA A 176 33.51 10.14 15.31
C ALA A 176 32.08 10.71 15.26
N ALA A 177 31.33 10.64 16.37
CA ALA A 177 30.00 11.22 16.45
C ALA A 177 30.03 12.73 16.24
N ARG A 178 30.97 13.43 16.89
CA ARG A 178 31.13 14.88 16.75
C ARG A 178 31.48 15.31 15.32
N ASP A 179 32.34 14.55 14.64
CA ASP A 179 32.72 14.83 13.25
C ASP A 179 31.52 14.62 12.31
N LEU A 180 30.73 13.56 12.54
CA LEU A 180 29.48 13.33 11.84
C LEU A 180 28.48 14.47 12.08
N GLU A 181 28.22 14.86 13.32
CA GLU A 181 27.31 15.96 13.63
C GLU A 181 27.76 17.27 13.00
N ARG A 182 29.07 17.54 12.96
CA ARG A 182 29.59 18.74 12.28
C ARG A 182 29.32 18.71 10.77
N GLN A 183 29.40 17.54 10.16
CA GLN A 183 29.07 17.36 8.75
C GLN A 183 27.56 17.55 8.51
N LEU A 184 26.71 16.88 9.31
CA LEU A 184 25.27 16.76 9.10
C LEU A 184 24.47 17.95 9.62
N PHE A 185 24.94 18.62 10.68
CA PHE A 185 24.19 19.67 11.38
C PHE A 185 25.01 20.96 11.60
N GLY A 186 26.32 20.94 11.34
CA GLY A 186 27.20 22.09 11.57
C GLY A 186 27.54 22.30 13.03
N ASP A 187 27.17 23.45 13.59
CA ASP A 187 27.39 23.76 15.01
C ASP A 187 26.23 23.27 15.90
N LEU A 188 25.18 22.73 15.28
CA LEU A 188 24.02 22.16 15.96
C LEU A 188 24.24 20.69 16.30
N VAL A 189 23.37 20.18 17.17
CA VAL A 189 23.38 18.80 17.62
C VAL A 189 21.99 18.18 17.52
N ILE A 190 21.95 16.89 17.23
CA ILE A 190 20.73 16.10 17.39
C ILE A 190 20.59 15.67 18.85
N VAL A 191 19.36 15.80 19.35
CA VAL A 191 18.99 15.39 20.70
C VAL A 191 17.66 14.63 20.70
N PRO A 192 17.47 13.66 21.60
CA PRO A 192 16.13 13.22 21.96
C PRO A 192 15.33 14.41 22.51
N PHE A 193 14.07 14.52 22.13
CA PHE A 193 13.15 15.55 22.59
C PHE A 193 12.07 14.96 23.51
N THR A 194 12.48 14.04 24.39
CA THR A 194 11.63 13.40 25.39
C THR A 194 11.67 14.18 26.71
N GLU A 195 10.62 14.05 27.53
CA GLU A 195 10.59 14.62 28.88
C GLU A 195 11.79 14.13 29.72
N GLU A 196 12.07 12.82 29.68
CA GLU A 196 13.21 12.20 30.37
C GLU A 196 14.56 12.83 29.99
N TYR A 197 14.77 13.14 28.71
CA TYR A 197 16.00 13.78 28.26
C TYR A 197 16.08 15.25 28.72
N GLN A 198 14.95 15.97 28.67
CA GLN A 198 14.87 17.35 29.13
C GLN A 198 15.15 17.47 30.63
N GLU A 199 14.68 16.52 31.44
CA GLU A 199 14.99 16.44 32.88
C GLU A 199 16.49 16.23 33.13
N LEU A 200 17.14 15.33 32.38
CA LEU A 200 18.59 15.11 32.48
C LEU A 200 19.39 16.38 32.13
N VAL A 201 18.95 17.11 31.12
CA VAL A 201 19.57 18.38 30.70
C VAL A 201 19.38 19.45 31.78
N ALA A 202 18.18 19.56 32.36
CA ALA A 202 17.89 20.51 33.44
C ALA A 202 18.70 20.20 34.70
N GLU A 203 18.85 18.92 35.05
CA GLU A 203 19.70 18.49 36.16
C GLU A 203 21.18 18.84 35.91
N ALA A 204 21.69 18.55 34.70
CA ALA A 204 23.07 18.86 34.32
C ALA A 204 23.37 20.38 34.36
N GLN A 205 22.41 21.22 33.97
CA GLN A 205 22.54 22.68 34.03
C GLN A 205 22.63 23.23 35.46
N ALA A 206 22.01 22.55 36.43
CA ALA A 206 22.00 22.99 37.83
C ALA A 206 23.28 22.62 38.59
N LEU A 207 24.15 21.78 38.01
CA LEU A 207 25.37 21.29 38.65
C LEU A 207 26.59 22.17 38.34
N GLU A 208 27.55 22.16 39.26
CA GLU A 208 28.82 22.87 39.06
C GLU A 208 29.66 22.23 37.93
N PRO A 209 30.25 23.02 37.03
CA PRO A 209 31.11 22.51 35.97
C PRO A 209 32.25 21.64 36.51
N GLY A 210 32.37 20.43 35.98
CA GLY A 210 33.41 19.47 36.36
C GLY A 210 33.14 18.67 37.63
N SER A 211 31.97 18.81 38.26
CA SER A 211 31.54 17.94 39.36
C SER A 211 31.46 16.47 38.94
N ARG A 212 31.52 15.55 39.91
CA ARG A 212 31.41 14.12 39.62
C ARG A 212 30.00 13.77 39.10
N GLU A 213 28.96 14.35 39.69
CA GLU A 213 27.58 14.10 39.24
C GLU A 213 27.37 14.57 37.80
N LEU A 214 27.94 15.72 37.43
CA LEU A 214 27.85 16.23 36.06
C LEU A 214 28.54 15.30 35.07
N ARG A 215 29.72 14.76 35.39
CA ARG A 215 30.41 13.79 34.52
C ARG A 215 29.59 12.51 34.30
N ASP A 216 28.88 12.06 35.32
CA ASP A 216 28.02 10.88 35.22
C ASP A 216 26.78 11.18 34.33
N LEU A 217 26.22 12.39 34.41
CA LEU A 217 25.13 12.85 33.52
C LEU A 217 25.62 13.06 32.08
N GLU A 218 26.80 13.65 31.88
CA GLU A 218 27.43 13.84 30.57
C GLU A 218 27.52 12.51 29.80
N GLN A 219 27.92 11.43 30.48
CA GLN A 219 27.98 10.10 29.86
C GLN A 219 26.60 9.58 29.45
N LYS A 220 25.57 9.78 30.27
CA LYS A 220 24.19 9.37 29.95
C LYS A 220 23.64 10.16 28.77
N ILE A 221 23.83 11.48 28.78
CA ILE A 221 23.41 12.41 27.73
C ILE A 221 24.12 12.06 26.41
N ALA A 222 25.44 11.88 26.45
CA ALA A 222 26.23 11.51 25.29
C ALA A 222 25.75 10.19 24.68
N LYS A 223 25.45 9.18 25.52
CA LYS A 223 24.89 7.92 25.05
C LYS A 223 23.58 8.11 24.29
N GLN A 224 22.59 8.78 24.90
CA GLN A 224 21.28 8.96 24.26
C GLN A 224 21.38 9.75 22.95
N ARG A 225 22.23 10.78 22.90
CA ARG A 225 22.49 11.55 21.68
C ARG A 225 23.10 10.69 20.56
N MET A 226 24.09 9.87 20.90
CA MET A 226 24.71 8.95 19.93
C MET A 226 23.70 7.90 19.45
N ASP A 227 22.87 7.36 20.33
CA ASP A 227 21.85 6.37 19.97
C ASP A 227 20.87 6.93 18.92
N VAL A 228 20.38 8.17 19.10
CA VAL A 228 19.49 8.81 18.11
C VAL A 228 20.22 9.22 16.82
N LEU A 229 21.44 9.73 16.91
CA LEU A 229 22.27 10.08 15.75
C LEU A 229 22.47 8.86 14.85
N TYR A 230 22.90 7.76 15.46
CA TYR A 230 23.17 6.54 14.73
C TYR A 230 21.89 5.95 14.16
N LEU A 231 20.81 5.87 14.94
CA LEU A 231 19.52 5.38 14.44
C LEU A 231 19.02 6.21 13.24
N LEU A 232 19.17 7.54 13.29
CA LEU A 232 18.83 8.41 12.17
C LEU A 232 19.65 8.05 10.93
N LEU A 233 20.97 7.89 11.07
CA LEU A 233 21.84 7.50 9.95
C LEU A 233 21.44 6.16 9.32
N GLU A 234 20.93 5.20 10.09
CA GLU A 234 20.45 3.93 9.54
C GLU A 234 19.21 4.09 8.67
N LYS A 235 18.36 5.09 8.96
CA LYS A 235 17.18 5.38 8.13
C LYS A 235 17.55 5.96 6.79
N PHE A 236 18.66 6.70 6.71
CA PHE A 236 19.10 7.33 5.46
C PHE A 236 20.03 6.42 4.66
N THR A 237 21.01 5.80 5.33
CA THR A 237 22.07 5.03 4.66
C THR A 237 21.70 3.56 4.45
N GLY A 238 20.72 3.05 5.18
CA GLY A 238 20.39 1.63 5.18
C GLY A 238 21.35 0.77 6.02
N TYR A 239 22.56 1.23 6.32
CA TYR A 239 23.56 0.40 7.00
C TYR A 239 23.19 0.19 8.47
N LEU A 240 22.99 -1.07 8.86
CA LEU A 240 22.76 -1.44 10.26
C LEU A 240 24.11 -1.52 10.98
N LEU A 241 24.32 -0.68 11.99
CA LEU A 241 25.54 -0.67 12.78
C LEU A 241 25.69 -2.00 13.55
N GLY A 242 26.76 -2.73 13.26
CA GLY A 242 27.07 -4.03 13.88
C GLY A 242 26.49 -5.26 13.17
N SER A 243 25.76 -5.11 12.06
CA SER A 243 25.45 -6.24 11.19
C SER A 243 26.60 -6.48 10.21
N GLY A 244 26.97 -7.75 9.97
CA GLY A 244 27.88 -8.10 8.88
C GLY A 244 27.40 -7.54 7.54
N GLU A 245 28.34 -7.34 6.61
CA GLU A 245 28.11 -6.73 5.30
C GLU A 245 26.81 -7.24 4.63
N GLY A 246 25.91 -6.31 4.27
CA GLY A 246 24.81 -6.57 3.35
C GLY A 246 23.39 -6.41 3.91
N ALA A 247 23.19 -6.38 5.23
CA ALA A 247 21.85 -6.13 5.78
C ALA A 247 21.52 -4.63 5.74
N ARG A 248 20.63 -4.24 4.82
CA ARG A 248 20.11 -2.87 4.76
C ARG A 248 18.77 -2.74 5.47
N SER A 249 18.55 -1.64 6.17
CA SER A 249 17.25 -1.28 6.74
C SER A 249 16.21 -1.13 5.63
N ILE A 250 14.92 -1.22 5.98
CA ILE A 250 13.84 -0.92 5.05
C ILE A 250 13.71 0.60 4.85
N ALA A 251 13.31 1.02 3.65
CA ALA A 251 12.99 2.42 3.34
C ALA A 251 14.13 3.45 3.53
N TYR A 252 15.35 3.06 3.19
CA TYR A 252 16.49 3.99 3.12
C TYR A 252 16.61 4.68 1.76
N ARG A 253 17.39 5.76 1.71
CA ARG A 253 17.66 6.50 0.48
C ARG A 253 18.60 5.75 -0.45
N LYS A 254 18.15 5.48 -1.67
CA LYS A 254 18.91 4.70 -2.65
C LYS A 254 20.05 5.47 -3.30
N ASP A 255 20.00 6.80 -3.30
CA ASP A 255 21.06 7.65 -3.82
C ASP A 255 22.27 7.75 -2.87
N ILE A 256 22.10 7.37 -1.61
CA ILE A 256 23.15 7.39 -0.59
C ILE A 256 23.93 6.07 -0.61
N THR A 257 25.23 6.16 -0.86
CA THR A 257 26.13 5.01 -0.87
C THR A 257 26.99 4.95 0.40
N SER A 258 27.31 6.09 0.98
CA SER A 258 28.03 6.20 2.24
C SER A 258 27.59 7.42 3.05
N THR A 259 28.01 7.50 4.32
CA THR A 259 27.74 8.66 5.18
C THR A 259 28.34 9.96 4.64
N SER A 260 29.33 9.92 3.74
CA SER A 260 29.89 11.13 3.12
C SER A 260 28.94 11.80 2.14
N ASP A 261 27.94 11.07 1.64
CA ASP A 261 26.97 11.59 0.66
C ASP A 261 25.87 12.43 1.36
N LEU A 262 25.82 12.39 2.69
CA LEU A 262 24.85 13.10 3.51
C LEU A 262 25.39 14.47 3.92
N GLY A 263 24.60 15.51 3.64
CA GLY A 263 24.93 16.90 3.92
C GLY A 263 23.98 17.56 4.92
N ARG A 264 24.16 18.86 5.13
CA ARG A 264 23.32 19.65 6.07
C ARG A 264 21.91 19.84 5.56
N GLU A 265 21.78 20.00 4.26
CA GLU A 265 20.53 20.14 3.55
C GLU A 265 19.59 18.97 3.85
N ASP A 266 20.11 17.74 3.95
CA ASP A 266 19.31 16.54 4.19
C ASP A 266 18.59 16.58 5.55
N PHE A 267 19.14 17.31 6.53
CA PHE A 267 18.63 17.35 7.89
C PHE A 267 18.16 18.73 8.35
N ALA A 268 18.25 19.76 7.51
CA ALA A 268 17.84 21.13 7.87
C ALA A 268 16.40 21.19 8.40
N HIS A 269 15.51 20.36 7.85
CA HIS A 269 14.11 20.24 8.27
C HIS A 269 13.93 19.79 9.74
N LEU A 270 14.93 19.16 10.36
CA LEU A 270 14.88 18.69 11.76
C LEU A 270 15.12 19.81 12.78
N ALA A 271 15.60 20.97 12.34
CA ALA A 271 15.76 22.15 13.19
C ALA A 271 14.51 23.04 13.19
N GLU A 272 13.62 22.88 12.22
CA GLU A 272 12.36 23.65 12.11
C GLU A 272 11.29 23.11 13.06
N GLU A 273 11.16 21.78 13.13
CA GLU A 273 10.17 21.08 13.92
C GLU A 273 10.71 19.70 14.32
N PRO A 274 10.44 19.22 15.55
CA PRO A 274 10.77 17.86 15.94
C PRO A 274 10.14 16.81 15.01
N SER A 275 10.84 15.69 14.84
CA SER A 275 10.32 14.52 14.14
C SER A 275 10.37 13.31 15.08
N TYR A 276 9.37 12.45 15.03
CA TYR A 276 9.38 11.17 15.70
C TYR A 276 10.14 10.14 14.85
N LEU A 277 11.20 9.58 15.41
CA LEU A 277 12.08 8.59 14.80
C LEU A 277 11.73 7.18 15.26
N LEU A 278 11.46 6.29 14.31
CA LEU A 278 11.12 4.90 14.58
C LEU A 278 12.35 4.07 15.02
N ALA A 279 12.25 3.42 16.17
CA ALA A 279 13.22 2.46 16.69
C ALA A 279 13.34 1.20 15.82
N ARG A 280 14.39 0.40 16.05
CA ARG A 280 14.50 -0.93 15.42
C ARG A 280 13.46 -1.87 16.01
N LEU A 281 12.60 -2.44 15.16
CA LEU A 281 11.54 -3.34 15.58
C LEU A 281 11.75 -4.76 15.07
N ALA A 282 11.58 -5.74 15.94
CA ALA A 282 11.42 -7.14 15.55
C ALA A 282 10.08 -7.34 14.80
N PRO A 283 9.95 -8.35 13.91
CA PRO A 283 8.76 -8.54 13.07
C PRO A 283 7.42 -8.50 13.83
N LEU A 284 7.34 -9.19 14.97
CA LEU A 284 6.10 -9.20 15.79
C LEU A 284 5.68 -7.80 16.28
N LEU A 285 6.67 -6.95 16.58
CA LEU A 285 6.42 -5.56 17.00
C LEU A 285 6.05 -4.69 15.80
N GLN A 286 6.59 -4.98 14.61
CA GLN A 286 6.19 -4.30 13.38
C GLN A 286 4.71 -4.54 13.10
N ASP A 287 4.23 -5.78 13.21
CA ASP A 287 2.82 -6.12 13.04
C ASP A 287 1.94 -5.40 14.07
N GLN A 288 2.42 -5.25 15.31
CA GLN A 288 1.70 -4.52 16.34
C GLN A 288 1.55 -3.05 15.99
N VAL A 289 2.64 -2.39 15.59
CA VAL A 289 2.63 -0.98 15.19
C VAL A 289 1.77 -0.77 13.95
N ALA A 290 1.91 -1.62 12.93
CA ALA A 290 1.10 -1.55 11.71
C ALA A 290 -0.40 -1.69 12.01
N ARG A 291 -0.79 -2.60 12.90
CA ARG A 291 -2.20 -2.72 13.34
C ARG A 291 -2.71 -1.48 14.06
N ILE A 292 -1.86 -0.77 14.81
CA ILE A 292 -2.27 0.47 15.49
C ILE A 292 -2.44 1.60 14.47
N LEU A 293 -1.50 1.75 13.54
CA LEU A 293 -1.59 2.73 12.45
C LEU A 293 -2.82 2.49 11.56
N ALA A 294 -3.17 1.23 11.29
CA ALA A 294 -4.39 0.88 10.57
C ALA A 294 -5.69 1.31 11.28
N LYS A 295 -5.69 1.55 12.61
CA LYS A 295 -6.89 2.03 13.33
C LYS A 295 -7.19 3.51 13.06
N VAL A 296 -6.22 4.26 12.55
CA VAL A 296 -6.33 5.68 12.22
C VAL A 296 -6.29 5.92 10.72
N ASP A 297 -6.58 4.87 9.94
CA ASP A 297 -6.57 4.88 8.47
C ASP A 297 -5.25 5.37 7.85
N TYR A 298 -4.13 5.23 8.57
CA TYR A 298 -2.81 5.61 8.07
C TYR A 298 -2.45 4.80 6.83
N GLY A 299 -2.29 5.49 5.71
CA GLY A 299 -2.17 4.88 4.39
C GLY A 299 -0.83 5.13 3.71
N LEU A 300 -0.79 4.71 2.44
CA LEU A 300 0.34 4.95 1.54
C LEU A 300 0.57 6.44 1.27
N GLU A 301 -0.49 7.22 1.11
CA GLU A 301 -0.39 8.67 0.88
C GLU A 301 0.28 9.36 2.07
N ASP A 302 -0.09 8.97 3.29
CA ASP A 302 0.55 9.45 4.52
C ASP A 302 2.02 9.07 4.58
N LEU A 303 2.33 7.79 4.31
CA LEU A 303 3.71 7.32 4.27
C LEU A 303 4.57 8.07 3.25
N THR A 304 4.02 8.31 2.07
CA THR A 304 4.69 9.05 1.00
C THR A 304 4.94 10.50 1.42
N ARG A 305 3.92 11.17 1.98
CA ARG A 305 4.05 12.54 2.50
C ARG A 305 5.14 12.60 3.57
N ASP A 306 5.08 11.71 4.55
CA ASP A 306 5.99 11.74 5.71
C ASP A 306 7.44 11.44 5.30
N HIS A 307 7.65 10.53 4.35
CA HIS A 307 8.96 10.29 3.74
C HIS A 307 9.48 11.53 3.02
N VAL A 308 8.67 12.14 2.15
CA VAL A 308 9.07 13.33 1.38
C VAL A 308 9.40 14.50 2.31
N GLN A 309 8.57 14.75 3.33
CA GLN A 309 8.80 15.82 4.32
C GLN A 309 10.08 15.60 5.13
N ASN A 310 10.46 14.35 5.38
CA ASN A 310 11.69 14.00 6.08
C ASN A 310 12.84 13.61 5.14
N ARG A 311 12.73 13.92 3.84
CA ARG A 311 13.75 13.64 2.81
C ARG A 311 14.20 12.18 2.73
N LEU A 312 13.28 11.25 2.93
CA LEU A 312 13.46 9.82 2.67
C LEU A 312 12.83 9.44 1.32
N ASP A 313 13.28 8.32 0.75
CA ASP A 313 12.70 7.80 -0.49
C ASP A 313 11.25 7.36 -0.25
N PRO A 314 10.28 7.82 -1.06
CA PRO A 314 8.91 7.33 -0.95
C PRO A 314 8.83 5.84 -1.31
N PRO A 315 7.77 5.15 -0.87
CA PRO A 315 7.52 3.77 -1.27
C PRO A 315 7.54 3.61 -2.79
N ILE A 316 8.23 2.57 -3.27
CA ILE A 316 8.40 2.35 -4.71
C ILE A 316 7.31 1.40 -5.18
N PRO A 317 6.55 1.76 -6.23
CA PRO A 317 5.55 0.88 -6.83
C PRO A 317 6.16 -0.42 -7.35
N SER A 318 5.34 -1.47 -7.39
CA SER A 318 5.69 -2.74 -8.02
C SER A 318 6.02 -2.54 -9.50
N VAL A 319 7.14 -3.11 -9.93
CA VAL A 319 7.55 -3.11 -11.35
C VAL A 319 6.85 -4.21 -12.15
N GLU A 320 6.44 -5.29 -11.49
CA GLU A 320 5.74 -6.43 -12.10
C GLU A 320 4.24 -6.14 -12.19
N ARG A 321 3.88 -5.21 -13.06
CA ARG A 321 2.49 -4.86 -13.36
C ARG A 321 2.22 -5.08 -14.84
N PHE A 322 1.15 -5.80 -15.15
CA PHE A 322 0.80 -6.16 -16.52
C PHE A 322 -0.61 -5.70 -16.83
N LEU A 323 -0.79 -4.97 -17.92
CA LEU A 323 -2.12 -4.70 -18.47
C LEU A 323 -2.45 -5.81 -19.46
N VAL A 324 -3.47 -6.60 -19.14
CA VAL A 324 -3.95 -7.70 -19.98
C VAL A 324 -5.38 -7.40 -20.41
N PRO A 325 -5.57 -6.78 -21.60
CA PRO A 325 -6.90 -6.60 -22.16
C PRO A 325 -7.40 -7.91 -22.78
N VAL A 326 -8.67 -8.24 -22.56
CA VAL A 326 -9.33 -9.42 -23.13
C VAL A 326 -10.63 -8.98 -23.76
N GLU A 327 -10.79 -9.20 -25.06
CA GLU A 327 -12.02 -8.91 -25.79
C GLU A 327 -12.78 -10.19 -26.07
N TYR A 328 -14.06 -10.21 -25.72
CA TYR A 328 -15.03 -11.25 -26.04
C TYR A 328 -16.04 -10.68 -27.04
N ARG A 329 -16.09 -11.22 -28.25
CA ARG A 329 -16.97 -10.73 -29.33
C ARG A 329 -17.81 -11.84 -29.92
N LEU A 330 -19.03 -11.52 -30.33
CA LEU A 330 -19.93 -12.42 -31.04
C LEU A 330 -19.71 -12.26 -32.56
N ASP A 331 -19.28 -13.33 -33.22
CA ASP A 331 -19.15 -13.39 -34.68
C ASP A 331 -19.99 -14.54 -35.23
N GLY A 332 -21.20 -14.22 -35.72
CA GLY A 332 -22.16 -15.23 -36.15
C GLY A 332 -22.46 -16.24 -35.05
N ARG A 333 -22.05 -17.50 -35.26
CA ARG A 333 -22.25 -18.62 -34.30
C ARG A 333 -21.06 -18.83 -33.36
N GLU A 334 -20.06 -17.97 -33.40
CA GLU A 334 -18.81 -18.14 -32.66
C GLU A 334 -18.65 -17.04 -31.61
N LEU A 335 -18.06 -17.42 -30.47
CA LEU A 335 -17.46 -16.48 -29.53
C LEU A 335 -15.98 -16.34 -29.89
N VAL A 336 -15.56 -15.14 -30.28
CA VAL A 336 -14.17 -14.82 -30.61
C VAL A 336 -13.54 -14.12 -29.41
N VAL A 337 -12.44 -14.68 -28.90
CA VAL A 337 -11.67 -14.12 -27.79
C VAL A 337 -10.34 -13.59 -28.31
N ARG A 338 -9.96 -12.36 -27.93
CA ARG A 338 -8.70 -11.73 -28.35
C ARG A 338 -8.00 -11.04 -27.19
N ILE A 339 -6.67 -11.11 -27.20
CA ILE A 339 -5.79 -10.26 -26.39
C ILE A 339 -5.10 -9.32 -27.39
N PRO A 340 -5.53 -8.04 -27.49
CA PRO A 340 -5.09 -7.11 -28.54
C PRO A 340 -3.66 -6.59 -28.38
#